data_AF-A0A933N2X3-F1
#
_entry.id   AF-A0A933N2X3-F1
#
_cell.length_a   1.000
_cell.length_b   1.000
_cell.length_c   1.000
_cell.angle_alpha   90.00
_cell.angle_beta   90.00
_cell.angle_gamma   90.00
#
_symmetry.space_group_name_H-M   'P 1'
#
loop_
_entity.id
_entity.type
_entity.pdbx_description
1 polymer ?
#
loop_
_entity_poly.entity_id
_entity_poly.type
_entity_poly.pdbx_seq_one_letter_code
_entity_poly.pdbx_strand_id
1 'polypeptide(L)'
;MASSRKSSLIDHVAEHLAPHLPEHSHILIGLSGGIDSVVLLHLLHSIAPRFEWRLSALHVHHGISPNANDWARFCADLCARYGIRLHVERVDIAPLRDEHGIEAAARKLRHAAFAAQDCDFVALAHHTDDQAETLLLQLLRGAGVKGGAAMPFIKAGRPALLRPLLDISRVELEEHAQQHGLGWIEDESNADDSYPRNFLRHRALPLLAERFPSYRETLSRSAAHFAEAAELQDELAQIDAQGAVAGGALDIAVLRKLSAARSRNLLRYFLHVQGAPMPQAAQLENMLSQLLEARGDASVCVEYGGWEVRRYQDRVHVLQMPGRFDRDYSVVWEGENELFWPALGEKVCFRQVMGRGISLAKLRYGKVELRPRSGGESLRPRNGASTRSLKNLLQEYQVPPWLRERLPLLYCGDELVCVLGVAVAAGFQAADSEPGIVPGWASGLRQVGQTLLESRPQNFLISNHYLERSMAVERTLSIIKPDAVAKNVIGKIYSRFESNGLKIVASQMRHLSRTEAEGFYAVHKARPFFKDLVDFMISGPVMIQVLEGDNAVQKNRDLMGATDPKKAEKGTIRADFADSIDANAVHGSDSAENAKIEIAYFFAPKNVHSR
;
A
#
# COMPACT_ATOMS: atom_id res chain seq x y z
N MET A 1 -18.76 -44.77 -11.78
CA MET A 1 -19.59 -43.88 -10.93
C MET A 1 -18.67 -42.83 -10.33
N ALA A 2 -18.66 -41.62 -10.89
CA ALA A 2 -17.85 -40.51 -10.41
C ALA A 2 -18.62 -39.77 -9.32
N SER A 3 -18.24 -39.96 -8.06
CA SER A 3 -18.61 -39.07 -6.96
C SER A 3 -17.60 -37.93 -6.95
N SER A 4 -17.97 -36.81 -7.56
CA SER A 4 -17.34 -35.52 -7.28
C SER A 4 -17.58 -35.22 -5.80
N ARG A 5 -16.55 -35.36 -4.96
CA ARG A 5 -16.59 -34.86 -3.59
C ARG A 5 -16.66 -33.34 -3.69
N LYS A 6 -17.81 -32.73 -3.33
CA LYS A 6 -17.85 -31.29 -3.04
C LYS A 6 -16.76 -31.00 -2.00
N SER A 7 -15.87 -30.05 -2.30
CA SER A 7 -14.87 -29.56 -1.34
C SER A 7 -15.60 -29.09 -0.07
N SER A 8 -15.04 -29.38 1.11
CA SER A 8 -15.64 -28.92 2.37
C SER A 8 -15.50 -27.40 2.48
N LEU A 9 -16.41 -26.72 3.21
CA LEU A 9 -16.29 -25.26 3.41
C LEU A 9 -14.95 -24.88 4.06
N ILE A 10 -14.40 -25.76 4.90
CA ILE A 10 -13.06 -25.62 5.50
C ILE A 10 -11.97 -25.59 4.43
N ASP A 11 -12.01 -26.52 3.47
CA ASP A 11 -11.00 -26.61 2.41
C ASP A 11 -11.10 -25.43 1.44
N HIS A 12 -12.33 -25.04 1.09
CA HIS A 12 -12.58 -23.84 0.27
C HIS A 12 -11.98 -22.58 0.91
N VAL A 13 -12.24 -22.33 2.20
CA VAL A 13 -11.69 -21.17 2.91
C VAL A 13 -10.16 -21.28 3.07
N ALA A 14 -9.63 -22.47 3.32
CA ALA A 14 -8.19 -22.68 3.42
C ALA A 14 -7.46 -22.35 2.11
N GLU A 15 -7.99 -22.79 0.96
CA GLU A 15 -7.46 -22.51 -0.37
C GLU A 15 -7.46 -21.00 -0.68
N HIS A 16 -8.49 -20.27 -0.25
CA HIS A 16 -8.57 -18.82 -0.44
C HIS A 16 -7.63 -18.05 0.50
N LEU A 17 -7.35 -18.55 1.70
CA LEU A 17 -6.48 -17.87 2.66
C LEU A 17 -4.98 -18.12 2.42
N ALA A 18 -4.61 -19.33 1.99
CA ALA A 18 -3.22 -19.76 1.88
C ALA A 18 -2.32 -18.84 1.02
N PRO A 19 -2.78 -18.24 -0.10
CA PRO A 19 -1.94 -17.34 -0.90
C PRO A 19 -1.62 -16.00 -0.23
N HIS A 20 -2.37 -15.63 0.81
CA HIS A 20 -2.35 -14.29 1.36
C HIS A 20 -1.81 -14.19 2.78
N LEU A 21 -1.88 -15.28 3.54
CA LEU A 21 -1.48 -15.30 4.95
C LEU A 21 -0.19 -16.13 5.09
N PRO A 22 0.92 -15.52 5.53
CA PRO A 22 2.14 -16.25 5.87
C PRO A 22 1.91 -17.33 6.92
N GLU A 23 2.77 -18.36 6.92
CA GLU A 23 2.85 -19.31 8.04
C GLU A 23 3.15 -18.57 9.35
N HIS A 24 2.65 -19.10 10.46
CA HIS A 24 2.79 -18.51 11.81
C HIS A 24 2.13 -17.14 12.04
N SER A 25 1.33 -16.64 11.09
CA SER A 25 0.57 -15.39 11.26
C SER A 25 -0.32 -15.42 12.52
N HIS A 26 -0.44 -14.27 13.19
CA HIS A 26 -1.37 -14.05 14.28
C HIS A 26 -2.66 -13.41 13.75
N ILE A 27 -3.75 -14.19 13.83
CA ILE A 27 -5.08 -13.80 13.37
C ILE A 27 -5.99 -13.54 14.58
N LEU A 28 -6.52 -12.33 14.66
CA LEU A 28 -7.56 -11.93 15.60
C LEU A 28 -8.93 -12.05 14.95
N ILE A 29 -9.83 -12.81 15.57
CA ILE A 29 -11.20 -13.02 15.09
C ILE A 29 -12.12 -12.01 15.76
N GLY A 30 -12.82 -11.19 14.96
CA GLY A 30 -13.90 -10.35 15.47
C GLY A 30 -15.13 -11.21 15.82
N LEU A 31 -15.38 -11.42 17.11
CA LEU A 31 -16.39 -12.35 17.61
C LEU A 31 -17.58 -11.59 18.21
N SER A 32 -18.68 -11.50 17.47
CA SER A 32 -19.95 -10.93 17.99
C SER A 32 -20.78 -11.96 18.74
N GLY A 33 -20.59 -13.25 18.44
CA GLY A 33 -21.38 -14.36 18.95
C GLY A 33 -22.58 -14.73 18.07
N GLY A 34 -22.86 -13.93 17.03
CA GLY A 34 -23.80 -14.29 15.96
C GLY A 34 -23.23 -15.37 15.03
N ILE A 35 -24.12 -16.02 14.27
CA ILE A 35 -23.80 -17.19 13.45
C ILE A 35 -22.56 -17.01 12.56
N ASP A 36 -22.47 -15.88 11.84
CA ASP A 36 -21.37 -15.62 10.92
C ASP A 36 -20.02 -15.64 11.63
N SER A 37 -19.94 -14.99 12.80
CA SER A 37 -18.71 -14.93 13.61
C SER A 37 -18.36 -16.26 14.29
N VAL A 38 -19.36 -17.06 14.66
CA VAL A 38 -19.17 -18.39 15.24
C VAL A 38 -18.65 -19.36 14.19
N VAL A 39 -19.23 -19.34 12.99
CA VAL A 39 -18.76 -20.15 11.86
C VAL A 39 -17.35 -19.74 11.45
N LEU A 40 -17.07 -18.44 11.36
CA LEU A 40 -15.71 -17.94 11.09
C LEU A 40 -14.69 -18.48 12.10
N LEU A 41 -15.02 -18.44 13.40
CA LEU A 41 -14.16 -18.95 14.46
C LEU A 41 -13.91 -20.45 14.29
N HIS A 42 -14.95 -21.23 14.05
CA HIS A 42 -14.84 -22.67 13.83
C HIS A 42 -13.98 -23.01 12.61
N LEU A 43 -14.19 -22.32 11.48
CA LEU A 43 -13.42 -22.50 10.25
C LEU A 43 -11.94 -22.19 10.49
N LEU A 44 -11.62 -21.02 11.03
CA LEU A 44 -10.23 -20.64 11.29
C LEU A 44 -9.55 -21.55 12.31
N HIS A 45 -10.26 -21.99 13.35
CA HIS A 45 -9.75 -22.99 14.29
C HIS A 45 -9.37 -24.31 13.60
N SER A 46 -10.19 -24.76 12.65
CA SER A 46 -9.95 -26.00 11.90
C SER A 46 -8.79 -25.87 10.89
N ILE A 47 -8.57 -24.66 10.37
CA ILE A 47 -7.56 -24.40 9.33
C ILE A 47 -6.19 -24.05 9.94
N ALA A 48 -6.16 -23.33 11.07
CA ALA A 48 -4.93 -22.80 11.67
C ALA A 48 -3.81 -23.84 11.87
N PRO A 49 -4.08 -25.10 12.29
CA PRO A 49 -3.04 -26.12 12.41
C PRO A 49 -2.31 -26.45 11.09
N ARG A 50 -2.93 -26.22 9.93
CA ARG A 50 -2.34 -26.50 8.61
C ARG A 50 -1.20 -25.54 8.25
N PHE A 51 -1.18 -24.35 8.85
CA PHE A 51 -0.25 -23.25 8.55
C PHE A 51 0.41 -22.69 9.82
N GLU A 52 0.25 -23.39 10.93
CA GLU A 52 0.75 -23.00 12.26
C GLU A 52 0.31 -21.60 12.71
N TRP A 53 -0.89 -21.16 12.30
CA TRP A 53 -1.40 -19.84 12.67
C TRP A 53 -1.75 -19.76 14.16
N ARG A 54 -1.48 -18.59 14.74
CA ARG A 54 -1.90 -18.27 16.10
C ARG A 54 -3.26 -17.57 16.07
N LEU A 55 -4.23 -18.11 16.80
CA LEU A 55 -5.57 -17.53 16.88
C LEU A 55 -5.80 -16.81 18.21
N SER A 56 -6.53 -15.71 18.13
CA SER A 56 -7.15 -15.01 19.26
C SER A 56 -8.49 -14.45 18.83
N ALA A 57 -9.35 -14.07 19.77
CA ALA A 57 -10.64 -13.46 19.48
C ALA A 57 -10.80 -12.13 20.23
N LEU A 58 -11.55 -11.20 19.64
CA LEU A 58 -11.97 -9.96 20.27
C LEU A 58 -13.49 -9.82 20.19
N HIS A 59 -14.12 -9.71 21.36
CA HIS A 59 -15.51 -9.29 21.51
C HIS A 59 -15.58 -7.83 21.94
N VAL A 60 -16.35 -7.01 21.24
CA VAL A 60 -16.56 -5.59 21.58
C VAL A 60 -17.90 -5.43 22.28
N HIS A 61 -17.85 -5.19 23.58
CA HIS A 61 -19.02 -4.97 24.42
C HIS A 61 -19.38 -3.47 24.41
N HIS A 62 -20.40 -3.11 23.63
CA HIS A 62 -20.86 -1.73 23.44
C HIS A 62 -21.85 -1.24 24.52
N GLY A 63 -22.36 -2.13 25.39
CA GLY A 63 -23.23 -1.75 26.51
C GLY A 63 -24.63 -1.21 26.13
N ILE A 64 -25.05 -1.42 24.87
CA ILE A 64 -26.35 -0.92 24.36
C ILE A 64 -27.46 -1.93 24.65
N SER A 65 -27.22 -3.21 24.37
CA SER A 65 -28.21 -4.27 24.55
C SER A 65 -28.29 -4.69 26.02
N PRO A 66 -29.50 -4.94 26.56
CA PRO A 66 -29.64 -5.55 27.88
C PRO A 66 -28.97 -6.92 27.96
N ASN A 67 -28.82 -7.62 26.83
CA ASN A 67 -28.23 -8.95 26.73
C ASN A 67 -26.70 -8.92 26.52
N ALA A 68 -26.07 -7.74 26.47
CA ALA A 68 -24.65 -7.60 26.11
C ALA A 68 -23.70 -8.38 27.04
N ASN A 69 -24.02 -8.48 28.34
CA ASN A 69 -23.24 -9.27 29.28
C ASN A 69 -23.35 -10.78 28.98
N ASP A 70 -24.53 -11.24 28.58
CA ASP A 70 -24.78 -12.65 28.24
C ASP A 70 -24.04 -13.03 26.96
N TRP A 71 -24.01 -12.10 26.00
CA TRP A 71 -23.27 -12.28 24.75
C TRP A 71 -21.77 -12.37 24.97
N ALA A 72 -21.22 -11.56 25.88
CA ALA A 72 -19.81 -11.64 26.26
C ALA A 72 -19.48 -12.97 26.97
N ARG A 73 -20.37 -13.46 27.86
CA ARG A 73 -20.22 -14.77 28.51
C ARG A 73 -20.25 -15.91 27.51
N PHE A 74 -21.21 -15.91 26.59
CA PHE A 74 -21.27 -16.90 25.51
C PHE A 74 -19.99 -16.93 24.67
N CYS A 75 -19.47 -15.76 24.28
CA CYS A 75 -18.22 -15.67 23.54
C CYS A 75 -17.03 -16.24 24.34
N ALA A 76 -16.97 -15.97 25.65
CA ALA A 76 -15.94 -16.51 26.54
C ALA A 76 -15.99 -18.04 26.61
N ASP A 77 -17.19 -18.61 26.81
CA ASP A 77 -17.39 -20.06 26.86
C ASP A 77 -17.06 -20.73 25.52
N LEU A 78 -17.43 -20.09 24.39
CA LEU A 78 -17.08 -20.55 23.06
C LEU A 78 -15.57 -20.60 22.85
N CYS A 79 -14.86 -19.50 23.14
CA CYS A 79 -13.41 -19.43 23.02
C CYS A 79 -12.70 -20.44 23.93
N ALA A 80 -13.18 -20.62 25.16
CA ALA A 80 -12.65 -21.61 26.11
C ALA A 80 -12.74 -23.03 25.56
N ARG A 81 -13.86 -23.41 24.92
CA ARG A 81 -14.03 -24.73 24.29
C ARG A 81 -13.03 -25.02 23.18
N TYR A 82 -12.65 -24.00 22.40
CA TYR A 82 -11.67 -24.13 21.31
C TYR A 82 -10.22 -23.85 21.72
N GLY A 83 -9.97 -23.55 23.00
CA GLY A 83 -8.63 -23.18 23.48
C GLY A 83 -8.10 -21.87 22.87
N ILE A 84 -8.98 -20.96 22.47
CA ILE A 84 -8.63 -19.67 21.86
C ILE A 84 -8.68 -18.58 22.93
N ARG A 85 -7.66 -17.72 22.99
CA ARG A 85 -7.66 -16.57 23.91
C ARG A 85 -8.68 -15.53 23.45
N LEU A 86 -9.61 -15.16 24.34
CA LEU A 86 -10.55 -14.05 24.14
C LEU A 86 -10.08 -12.78 24.84
N HIS A 87 -10.14 -11.66 24.14
CA HIS A 87 -10.13 -10.31 24.71
C HIS A 87 -11.54 -9.71 24.62
N VAL A 88 -11.98 -9.04 25.69
CA VAL A 88 -13.28 -8.36 25.74
C VAL A 88 -13.03 -6.87 25.94
N GLU A 89 -13.25 -6.09 24.88
CA GLU A 89 -13.09 -4.64 24.91
C GLU A 89 -14.44 -3.99 25.24
N ARG A 90 -14.48 -3.23 26.32
CA ARG A 90 -15.67 -2.45 26.70
C ARG A 90 -15.53 -1.03 26.15
N VAL A 91 -16.45 -0.64 25.29
CA VAL A 91 -16.44 0.69 24.66
C VAL A 91 -17.59 1.54 25.16
N ASP A 92 -17.31 2.80 25.47
CA ASP A 92 -18.33 3.79 25.82
C ASP A 92 -18.77 4.56 24.57
N ILE A 93 -20.04 4.37 24.19
CA ILE A 93 -20.65 5.04 23.03
C ILE A 93 -21.18 6.44 23.35
N ALA A 94 -21.34 6.81 24.63
CA ALA A 94 -21.96 8.08 25.02
C ALA A 94 -21.28 9.30 24.37
N PRO A 95 -19.95 9.39 24.27
CA PRO A 95 -19.28 10.57 23.69
C PRO A 95 -19.52 10.78 22.19
N LEU A 96 -19.91 9.73 21.45
CA LEU A 96 -20.04 9.77 19.98
C LEU A 96 -21.49 9.65 19.50
N ARG A 97 -22.43 9.47 20.43
CA ARG A 97 -23.83 9.17 20.15
C ARG A 97 -24.52 10.30 19.39
N ASP A 98 -24.32 11.54 19.83
CA ASP A 98 -25.05 12.70 19.32
C ASP A 98 -24.53 13.17 17.94
N GLU A 99 -23.27 12.92 17.63
CA GLU A 99 -22.64 13.37 16.38
C GLU A 99 -22.91 12.43 15.20
N HIS A 100 -23.04 11.12 15.43
CA HIS A 100 -23.05 10.11 14.35
C HIS A 100 -24.25 9.14 14.42
N GLY A 101 -25.04 9.18 15.49
CA GLY A 101 -26.01 8.14 15.80
C GLY A 101 -25.37 6.88 16.39
N ILE A 102 -26.19 6.04 17.01
CA ILE A 102 -25.74 4.89 17.82
C ILE A 102 -24.94 3.88 16.98
N GLU A 103 -25.42 3.50 15.79
CA GLU A 103 -24.79 2.46 14.95
C GLU A 103 -23.42 2.91 14.43
N ALA A 104 -23.32 4.15 13.92
CA ALA A 104 -22.07 4.67 13.39
C ALA A 104 -21.03 4.90 14.50
N ALA A 105 -21.46 5.36 15.67
CA ALA A 105 -20.60 5.48 16.87
C ALA A 105 -20.06 4.11 17.31
N ALA A 106 -20.94 3.11 17.46
CA ALA A 106 -20.55 1.75 17.82
C ALA A 106 -19.61 1.13 16.79
N ARG A 107 -19.87 1.35 15.49
CA ARG A 107 -19.00 0.90 14.41
C ARG A 107 -17.62 1.55 14.47
N LYS A 108 -17.54 2.86 14.70
CA LYS A 108 -16.27 3.61 14.80
C LYS A 108 -15.42 3.10 15.97
N LEU A 109 -16.03 2.92 17.14
CA LEU A 109 -15.35 2.40 18.33
C LEU A 109 -14.90 0.95 18.14
N ARG A 110 -15.72 0.12 17.50
CA ARG A 110 -15.35 -1.26 17.16
C ARG A 110 -14.13 -1.30 16.24
N HIS A 111 -14.08 -0.45 15.21
CA HIS A 111 -12.91 -0.36 14.33
C HIS A 111 -11.67 0.13 15.07
N ALA A 112 -11.80 1.10 15.98
CA ALA A 112 -10.70 1.56 16.82
C ALA A 112 -10.17 0.44 17.74
N ALA A 113 -11.07 -0.34 18.34
CA ALA A 113 -10.71 -1.49 19.18
C ALA A 113 -9.90 -2.53 18.40
N PHE A 114 -10.29 -2.84 17.15
CA PHE A 114 -9.53 -3.73 16.27
C PHE A 114 -8.17 -3.15 15.88
N ALA A 115 -8.13 -1.86 15.54
CA ALA A 115 -6.89 -1.20 15.11
C ALA A 115 -5.84 -1.10 16.23
N ALA A 116 -6.25 -1.17 17.50
CA ALA A 116 -5.35 -1.11 18.65
C ALA A 116 -4.69 -2.46 19.01
N GLN A 117 -5.03 -3.54 18.31
CA GLN A 117 -4.55 -4.89 18.65
C GLN A 117 -3.22 -5.19 17.98
N ASP A 118 -2.31 -5.82 18.73
CA ASP A 118 -1.04 -6.33 18.23
C ASP A 118 -1.26 -7.71 17.60
N CYS A 119 -1.50 -7.73 16.29
CA CYS A 119 -1.70 -8.92 15.47
C CYS A 119 -1.39 -8.58 14.00
N ASP A 120 -1.24 -9.61 13.17
CA ASP A 120 -1.01 -9.42 11.72
C ASP A 120 -2.33 -9.12 11.01
N PHE A 121 -3.39 -9.87 11.36
CA PHE A 121 -4.69 -9.81 10.68
C PHE A 121 -5.86 -9.75 11.67
N VAL A 122 -6.88 -8.99 11.31
CA VAL A 122 -8.22 -9.04 11.94
C VAL A 122 -9.21 -9.64 10.97
N ALA A 123 -9.70 -10.85 11.25
CA ALA A 123 -10.70 -11.55 10.46
C ALA A 123 -12.12 -11.14 10.89
N LEU A 124 -12.94 -10.71 9.93
CA LEU A 124 -14.34 -10.34 10.11
C LEU A 124 -15.24 -11.22 9.27
N ALA A 125 -16.38 -11.63 9.84
CA ALA A 125 -17.31 -12.57 9.23
C ALA A 125 -18.27 -11.94 8.21
N HIS A 126 -17.75 -11.08 7.33
CA HIS A 126 -18.55 -10.53 6.24
C HIS A 126 -18.71 -11.54 5.12
N HIS A 127 -19.93 -11.70 4.63
CA HIS A 127 -20.29 -12.69 3.62
C HIS A 127 -20.89 -12.06 2.35
N THR A 128 -21.27 -12.88 1.36
CA THR A 128 -21.77 -12.39 0.06
C THR A 128 -23.02 -11.50 0.17
N ASP A 129 -23.96 -11.78 1.08
CA ASP A 129 -25.10 -10.89 1.32
C ASP A 129 -24.65 -9.52 1.84
N ASP A 130 -23.71 -9.46 2.79
CA ASP A 130 -23.18 -8.17 3.27
C ASP A 130 -22.54 -7.37 2.14
N GLN A 131 -21.97 -8.08 1.16
CA GLN A 131 -21.35 -7.48 0.00
C GLN A 131 -22.38 -6.93 -0.99
N ALA A 132 -23.46 -7.67 -1.25
CA ALA A 132 -24.60 -7.19 -2.02
C ALA A 132 -25.23 -5.94 -1.37
N GLU A 133 -25.46 -5.97 -0.06
CA GLU A 133 -25.95 -4.82 0.71
C GLU A 133 -25.02 -3.62 0.58
N THR A 134 -23.70 -3.84 0.74
CA THR A 134 -22.71 -2.76 0.67
C THR A 134 -22.69 -2.14 -0.71
N LEU A 135 -22.67 -2.95 -1.78
CA LEU A 135 -22.68 -2.46 -3.14
C LEU A 135 -23.93 -1.60 -3.40
N LEU A 136 -25.13 -2.10 -3.06
CA LEU A 136 -26.37 -1.35 -3.27
C LEU A 136 -26.40 -0.03 -2.49
N LEU A 137 -25.97 -0.03 -1.23
CA LEU A 137 -25.88 1.20 -0.43
C LEU A 137 -24.90 2.20 -1.04
N GLN A 138 -23.76 1.75 -1.57
CA GLN A 138 -22.78 2.62 -2.21
C GLN A 138 -23.33 3.21 -3.51
N LEU A 139 -23.98 2.40 -4.34
CA LEU A 139 -24.60 2.85 -5.59
C LEU A 139 -25.72 3.87 -5.34
N LEU A 140 -26.59 3.61 -4.36
CA LEU A 140 -27.67 4.54 -3.97
C LEU A 140 -27.14 5.87 -3.40
N ARG A 141 -25.90 5.89 -2.90
CA ARG A 141 -25.20 7.10 -2.44
C ARG A 141 -24.42 7.81 -3.54
N GLY A 142 -24.46 7.32 -4.78
CA GLY A 142 -23.73 7.91 -5.92
C GLY A 142 -22.23 7.64 -5.89
N ALA A 143 -21.81 6.50 -5.32
CA ALA A 143 -20.40 6.13 -5.29
C ALA A 143 -19.82 5.92 -6.70
N GLY A 144 -18.58 6.40 -6.92
CA GLY A 144 -17.80 6.09 -8.11
C GLY A 144 -17.18 4.68 -8.05
N VAL A 145 -16.32 4.36 -9.03
CA VAL A 145 -15.69 3.03 -9.20
C VAL A 145 -15.10 2.47 -7.89
N LYS A 146 -14.26 3.25 -7.19
CA LYS A 146 -13.66 2.82 -5.91
C LYS A 146 -14.67 2.52 -4.80
N GLY A 147 -15.81 3.20 -4.76
CA GLY A 147 -16.87 2.89 -3.81
C GLY A 147 -17.78 1.74 -4.27
N GLY A 148 -17.95 1.57 -5.59
CA GLY A 148 -18.58 0.40 -6.21
C GLY A 148 -17.81 -0.91 -6.02
N ALA A 149 -16.51 -0.85 -5.70
CA ALA A 149 -15.71 -2.01 -5.31
C ALA A 149 -16.16 -2.64 -3.97
N ALA A 150 -17.04 -1.96 -3.23
CA ALA A 150 -17.62 -2.41 -1.97
C ALA A 150 -16.54 -2.83 -0.95
N MET A 151 -16.62 -4.03 -0.36
CA MET A 151 -15.63 -4.51 0.60
C MET A 151 -14.53 -5.34 -0.09
N PRO A 152 -13.23 -5.06 0.10
CA PRO A 152 -12.17 -5.93 -0.41
C PRO A 152 -12.01 -7.19 0.45
N PHE A 153 -11.48 -8.28 -0.12
CA PHE A 153 -11.14 -9.50 0.62
C PHE A 153 -10.12 -9.22 1.73
N ILE A 154 -9.05 -8.51 1.39
CA ILE A 154 -8.07 -7.96 2.33
C ILE A 154 -8.04 -6.45 2.18
N LYS A 155 -8.18 -5.74 3.30
CA LYS A 155 -7.92 -4.31 3.37
C LYS A 155 -6.59 -4.08 4.08
N ALA A 156 -5.65 -3.51 3.34
CA ALA A 156 -4.41 -2.93 3.82
C ALA A 156 -4.56 -2.17 5.15
N GLY A 157 -3.63 -2.41 6.09
CA GLY A 157 -3.57 -1.76 7.40
C GLY A 157 -2.59 -2.48 8.32
N ARG A 158 -2.40 -1.97 9.54
CA ARG A 158 -1.72 -2.67 10.63
C ARG A 158 -2.59 -2.56 11.88
N PRO A 159 -3.27 -3.65 12.30
CA PRO A 159 -3.41 -4.93 11.58
C PRO A 159 -4.19 -4.80 10.26
N ALA A 160 -3.97 -5.72 9.32
CA ALA A 160 -4.74 -5.79 8.07
C ALA A 160 -6.14 -6.39 8.33
N LEU A 161 -7.19 -5.90 7.65
CA LEU A 161 -8.53 -6.47 7.81
C LEU A 161 -8.79 -7.55 6.76
N LEU A 162 -9.20 -8.73 7.20
CA LEU A 162 -9.46 -9.91 6.39
C LEU A 162 -10.96 -10.26 6.43
N ARG A 163 -11.53 -10.68 5.29
CA ARG A 163 -12.92 -11.13 5.16
C ARG A 163 -12.99 -12.52 4.53
N PRO A 164 -12.73 -13.59 5.28
CA PRO A 164 -12.60 -14.94 4.71
C PRO A 164 -13.88 -15.50 4.11
N LEU A 165 -15.04 -14.95 4.45
CA LEU A 165 -16.35 -15.47 4.07
C LEU A 165 -16.99 -14.71 2.90
N LEU A 166 -16.27 -13.78 2.28
CA LEU A 166 -16.85 -12.77 1.38
C LEU A 166 -17.49 -13.36 0.11
N ASP A 167 -17.09 -14.57 -0.28
CA ASP A 167 -17.62 -15.36 -1.39
C ASP A 167 -18.55 -16.51 -0.95
N ILE A 168 -18.81 -16.63 0.36
CA ILE A 168 -19.71 -17.62 0.95
C ILE A 168 -21.08 -16.99 1.21
N SER A 169 -22.16 -17.72 0.98
CA SER A 169 -23.53 -17.27 1.26
C SER A 169 -23.94 -17.49 2.71
N ARG A 170 -24.87 -16.67 3.21
CA ARG A 170 -25.45 -16.89 4.55
C ARG A 170 -26.04 -18.30 4.71
N VAL A 171 -26.67 -18.83 3.65
CA VAL A 171 -27.25 -20.17 3.64
C VAL A 171 -26.19 -21.24 3.89
N GLU A 172 -25.02 -21.13 3.25
CA GLU A 172 -23.90 -22.06 3.47
C GLU A 172 -23.34 -21.96 4.90
N LEU A 173 -23.32 -20.76 5.50
CA LEU A 173 -22.94 -20.59 6.90
C LEU A 173 -23.94 -21.27 7.84
N GLU A 174 -25.24 -21.13 7.57
CA GLU A 174 -26.32 -21.79 8.31
C GLU A 174 -26.24 -23.31 8.21
N GLU A 175 -26.06 -23.85 7.00
CA GLU A 175 -25.85 -25.28 6.77
C GLU A 175 -24.61 -25.81 7.50
N HIS A 176 -23.48 -25.09 7.43
CA HIS A 176 -22.24 -25.47 8.11
C HIS A 176 -22.42 -25.49 9.62
N ALA A 177 -23.08 -24.46 10.19
CA ALA A 177 -23.35 -24.37 11.62
C ALA A 177 -24.22 -25.54 12.10
N GLN A 178 -25.27 -25.88 11.36
CA GLN A 178 -26.15 -27.01 11.67
C GLN A 178 -25.43 -28.35 11.57
N GLN A 179 -24.64 -28.57 10.50
CA GLN A 179 -23.88 -29.80 10.30
C GLN A 179 -22.88 -30.09 11.43
N HIS A 180 -22.32 -29.04 12.05
CA HIS A 180 -21.35 -29.15 13.14
C HIS A 180 -21.95 -28.92 14.53
N GLY A 181 -23.28 -28.74 14.64
CA GLY A 181 -23.96 -28.53 15.91
C GLY A 181 -23.50 -27.26 16.66
N LEU A 182 -23.18 -26.19 15.93
CA LEU A 182 -22.73 -24.93 16.52
C LEU A 182 -23.92 -24.18 17.11
N GLY A 183 -23.80 -23.70 18.35
CA GLY A 183 -24.74 -22.74 18.93
C GLY A 183 -24.32 -21.30 18.63
N TRP A 184 -25.26 -20.37 18.48
CA TRP A 184 -25.00 -18.95 18.28
C TRP A 184 -26.07 -18.08 18.96
N ILE A 185 -25.83 -16.77 19.02
CA ILE A 185 -26.74 -15.75 19.54
C ILE A 185 -27.54 -15.14 18.39
N GLU A 186 -28.82 -14.90 18.63
CA GLU A 186 -29.66 -14.04 17.77
C GLU A 186 -29.75 -12.64 18.38
N ASP A 187 -29.30 -11.62 17.65
CA ASP A 187 -29.38 -10.21 18.06
C ASP A 187 -30.72 -9.60 17.62
N GLU A 188 -31.50 -9.17 18.60
CA GLU A 188 -32.84 -8.58 18.44
C GLU A 188 -32.82 -7.31 17.58
N SER A 189 -31.72 -6.54 17.60
CA SER A 189 -31.59 -5.31 16.81
C SER A 189 -31.58 -5.54 15.29
N ASN A 190 -31.31 -6.78 14.87
CA ASN A 190 -31.36 -7.16 13.46
C ASN A 190 -32.78 -7.07 12.88
N ALA A 191 -33.83 -7.00 13.70
CA ALA A 191 -35.22 -6.90 13.23
C ALA A 191 -35.70 -5.46 12.98
N ASP A 192 -34.90 -4.44 13.29
CA ASP A 192 -35.30 -3.04 13.14
C ASP A 192 -35.10 -2.52 11.70
N ASP A 193 -36.20 -2.42 10.94
CA ASP A 193 -36.23 -1.93 9.56
C ASP A 193 -35.92 -0.42 9.39
N SER A 194 -35.79 0.35 10.48
CA SER A 194 -35.45 1.78 10.39
C SER A 194 -34.03 2.01 9.86
N TYR A 195 -33.15 1.02 10.01
CA TYR A 195 -31.79 1.06 9.49
C TYR A 195 -31.77 0.69 7.99
N PRO A 196 -31.14 1.49 7.11
CA PRO A 196 -31.13 1.23 5.67
C PRO A 196 -30.62 -0.16 5.28
N ARG A 197 -29.70 -0.72 6.07
CA ARG A 197 -29.14 -2.05 5.84
C ARG A 197 -30.14 -3.15 6.16
N ASN A 198 -30.86 -3.03 7.27
CA ASN A 198 -31.93 -3.96 7.66
C ASN A 198 -33.09 -3.90 6.66
N PHE A 199 -33.49 -2.70 6.22
CA PHE A 199 -34.49 -2.54 5.15
C PHE A 199 -34.08 -3.28 3.86
N LEU A 200 -32.81 -3.17 3.42
CA LEU A 200 -32.34 -3.93 2.26
C LEU A 200 -32.45 -5.43 2.50
N ARG A 201 -31.98 -5.92 3.64
CA ARG A 201 -31.97 -7.35 3.99
C ARG A 201 -33.38 -7.95 4.07
N HIS A 202 -34.33 -7.26 4.70
CA HIS A 202 -35.65 -7.81 5.00
C HIS A 202 -36.71 -7.50 3.95
N ARG A 203 -36.54 -6.44 3.16
CA ARG A 203 -37.57 -5.96 2.22
C ARG A 203 -37.10 -6.00 0.78
N ALA A 204 -35.97 -5.38 0.46
CA ALA A 204 -35.56 -5.19 -0.94
C ALA A 204 -34.91 -6.43 -1.56
N LEU A 205 -33.94 -7.03 -0.86
CA LEU A 205 -33.18 -8.19 -1.35
C LEU A 205 -34.06 -9.44 -1.51
N PRO A 206 -35.04 -9.75 -0.63
CA PRO A 206 -35.97 -10.85 -0.86
C PRO A 206 -36.78 -10.70 -2.15
N LEU A 207 -37.30 -9.49 -2.43
CA LEU A 207 -38.02 -9.22 -3.68
C LEU A 207 -37.12 -9.35 -4.92
N LEU A 208 -35.85 -8.96 -4.81
CA LEU A 208 -34.86 -9.21 -5.87
C LEU A 208 -34.62 -10.71 -6.07
N ALA A 209 -34.52 -11.48 -4.98
CA ALA A 209 -34.30 -12.93 -5.05
C ALA A 209 -35.43 -13.66 -5.78
N GLU A 210 -36.69 -13.21 -5.64
CA GLU A 210 -37.85 -13.79 -6.34
C GLU A 210 -37.73 -13.72 -7.86
N ARG A 211 -37.10 -12.66 -8.39
CA ARG A 211 -36.97 -12.43 -9.84
C ARG A 211 -35.58 -12.79 -10.37
N PHE A 212 -34.57 -12.67 -9.53
CA PHE A 212 -33.16 -12.87 -9.85
C PHE A 212 -32.51 -13.75 -8.75
N PRO A 213 -32.67 -15.08 -8.79
CA PRO A 213 -32.17 -15.96 -7.73
C PRO A 213 -30.66 -15.84 -7.49
N SER A 214 -29.88 -15.56 -8.54
CA SER A 214 -28.41 -15.40 -8.48
C SER A 214 -27.96 -13.94 -8.33
N TYR A 215 -28.77 -13.08 -7.68
CA TYR A 215 -28.42 -11.67 -7.54
C TYR A 215 -27.16 -11.46 -6.69
N ARG A 216 -26.91 -12.31 -5.69
CA ARG A 216 -25.76 -12.18 -4.77
C ARG A 216 -24.44 -12.34 -5.50
N GLU A 217 -24.33 -13.40 -6.30
CA GLU A 217 -23.15 -13.71 -7.11
C GLU A 217 -22.96 -12.66 -8.20
N THR A 218 -24.07 -12.20 -8.80
CA THR A 218 -24.03 -11.17 -9.86
C THR A 218 -23.60 -9.80 -9.33
N LEU A 219 -24.07 -9.42 -8.14
CA LEU A 219 -23.65 -8.19 -7.46
C LEU A 219 -22.20 -8.29 -6.96
N SER A 220 -21.80 -9.43 -6.40
CA SER A 220 -20.41 -9.65 -5.95
C SER A 220 -19.43 -9.61 -7.13
N ARG A 221 -19.78 -10.21 -8.28
CA ARG A 221 -18.99 -10.10 -9.51
C ARG A 221 -18.91 -8.67 -10.04
N SER A 222 -20.02 -7.91 -9.97
CA SER A 222 -20.01 -6.49 -10.32
C SER A 222 -19.06 -5.68 -9.41
N ALA A 223 -19.06 -5.95 -8.09
CA ALA A 223 -18.12 -5.33 -7.15
C ALA A 223 -16.66 -5.69 -7.50
N ALA A 224 -16.39 -6.93 -7.89
CA ALA A 224 -15.06 -7.35 -8.35
C ALA A 224 -14.61 -6.60 -9.61
N HIS A 225 -15.48 -6.40 -10.61
CA HIS A 225 -15.16 -5.59 -11.78
C HIS A 225 -14.90 -4.12 -11.43
N PHE A 226 -15.63 -3.55 -10.45
CA PHE A 226 -15.34 -2.22 -9.94
C PHE A 226 -13.99 -2.15 -9.21
N ALA A 227 -13.62 -3.20 -8.47
CA ALA A 227 -12.32 -3.29 -7.80
C ALA A 227 -11.17 -3.33 -8.81
N GLU A 228 -11.26 -4.19 -9.82
CA GLU A 228 -10.28 -4.27 -10.92
C GLU A 228 -10.15 -2.92 -11.66
N ALA A 229 -11.29 -2.27 -11.98
CA ALA A 229 -11.27 -0.96 -12.60
C ALA A 229 -10.65 0.13 -11.69
N ALA A 230 -10.82 0.05 -10.37
CA ALA A 230 -10.19 0.96 -9.42
C ALA A 230 -8.66 0.73 -9.35
N GLU A 231 -8.22 -0.53 -9.38
CA GLU A 231 -6.79 -0.89 -9.42
C GLU A 231 -6.12 -0.34 -10.68
N LEU A 232 -6.73 -0.56 -11.85
CA LEU A 232 -6.24 -0.01 -13.12
C LEU A 232 -6.22 1.53 -13.13
N GLN A 233 -7.18 2.19 -12.45
CA GLN A 233 -7.16 3.64 -12.27
C GLN A 233 -6.00 4.09 -11.38
N ASP A 234 -5.75 3.40 -10.28
CA ASP A 234 -4.64 3.71 -9.37
C ASP A 234 -3.28 3.48 -10.08
N GLU A 235 -3.13 2.41 -10.89
CA GLU A 235 -1.95 2.17 -11.73
C GLU A 235 -1.74 3.27 -12.78
N LEU A 236 -2.79 3.67 -13.49
CA LEU A 236 -2.70 4.75 -14.48
C LEU A 236 -2.29 6.08 -13.82
N ALA A 237 -2.83 6.37 -12.64
CA ALA A 237 -2.45 7.55 -11.88
C ALA A 237 -0.99 7.50 -11.42
N GLN A 238 -0.49 6.33 -11.05
CA GLN A 238 0.92 6.14 -10.70
C GLN A 238 1.83 6.40 -11.91
N ILE A 239 1.46 5.90 -13.10
CA ILE A 239 2.18 6.19 -14.35
C ILE A 239 2.17 7.69 -14.62
N ASP A 240 1.01 8.34 -14.49
CA ASP A 240 0.88 9.80 -14.68
C ASP A 240 1.64 10.62 -13.63
N ALA A 241 1.85 10.06 -12.44
CA ALA A 241 2.63 10.70 -11.38
C ALA A 241 4.14 10.63 -11.62
N GLN A 242 4.63 9.66 -12.41
CA GLN A 242 6.05 9.51 -12.72
C GLN A 242 6.58 10.77 -13.44
N GLY A 243 7.57 11.43 -12.84
CA GLY A 243 8.12 12.68 -13.34
C GLY A 243 7.22 13.91 -13.13
N ALA A 244 5.94 13.74 -12.77
CA ALA A 244 5.02 14.83 -12.44
C ALA A 244 5.11 15.24 -10.96
N VAL A 245 5.43 14.30 -10.08
CA VAL A 245 5.60 14.54 -8.65
C VAL A 245 7.09 14.58 -8.29
N ALA A 246 7.55 15.70 -7.74
CA ALA A 246 8.92 15.81 -7.22
C ALA A 246 8.94 16.71 -5.98
N GLY A 247 9.66 16.28 -4.93
CA GLY A 247 9.70 17.01 -3.65
C GLY A 247 8.33 17.17 -2.97
N GLY A 248 7.47 16.13 -3.08
CA GLY A 248 6.13 16.15 -2.49
C GLY A 248 5.11 17.07 -3.17
N ALA A 249 5.45 17.65 -4.33
CA ALA A 249 4.58 18.56 -5.07
C ALA A 249 4.29 18.06 -6.49
N LEU A 250 3.07 18.28 -6.96
CA LEU A 250 2.57 17.83 -8.28
C LEU A 250 2.62 18.96 -9.31
N ASP A 251 3.23 18.73 -10.47
CA ASP A 251 3.34 19.70 -11.55
C ASP A 251 2.00 19.95 -12.27
N ILE A 252 1.58 21.21 -12.30
CA ILE A 252 0.34 21.64 -12.96
C ILE A 252 0.46 21.53 -14.49
N ALA A 253 1.66 21.66 -15.05
CA ALA A 253 1.87 21.49 -16.49
C ALA A 253 1.53 20.07 -16.95
N VAL A 254 1.76 19.06 -16.12
CA VAL A 254 1.33 17.68 -16.40
C VAL A 254 -0.19 17.57 -16.34
N LEU A 255 -0.83 18.10 -15.29
CA LEU A 255 -2.29 18.10 -15.17
C LEU A 255 -3.00 18.77 -16.35
N ARG A 256 -2.41 19.83 -16.93
CA ARG A 256 -2.93 20.53 -18.12
C ARG A 256 -2.83 19.70 -19.41
N LYS A 257 -1.83 18.83 -19.53
CA LYS A 257 -1.62 17.99 -20.72
C LYS A 257 -2.53 16.75 -20.73
N LEU A 258 -2.98 16.32 -19.56
CA LEU A 258 -3.87 15.17 -19.40
C LEU A 258 -5.31 15.52 -19.77
N SER A 259 -6.09 14.50 -20.13
CA SER A 259 -7.54 14.65 -20.28
C SER A 259 -8.18 14.93 -18.92
N ALA A 260 -9.33 15.61 -18.88
CA ALA A 260 -9.99 15.97 -17.63
C ALA A 260 -10.21 14.77 -16.68
N ALA A 261 -10.51 13.59 -17.22
CA ALA A 261 -10.65 12.36 -16.44
C ALA A 261 -9.33 11.92 -15.79
N ARG A 262 -8.22 11.94 -16.54
CA ARG A 262 -6.88 11.60 -16.03
C ARG A 262 -6.35 12.63 -15.05
N SER A 263 -6.58 13.92 -15.29
CA SER A 263 -6.20 14.98 -14.34
C SER A 263 -6.92 14.81 -13.00
N ARG A 264 -8.22 14.49 -13.01
CA ARG A 264 -8.96 14.15 -11.78
C ARG A 264 -8.41 12.90 -11.11
N ASN A 265 -8.08 11.87 -11.88
CA ASN A 265 -7.53 10.62 -11.36
C ASN A 265 -6.17 10.85 -10.68
N LEU A 266 -5.25 11.55 -11.35
CA LEU A 266 -3.94 11.92 -10.81
C LEU A 266 -4.07 12.78 -9.56
N LEU A 267 -4.99 13.75 -9.53
CA LEU A 267 -5.23 14.57 -8.34
C LEU A 267 -5.76 13.73 -7.17
N ARG A 268 -6.71 12.82 -7.40
CA ARG A 268 -7.19 11.89 -6.35
C ARG A 268 -6.05 11.04 -5.79
N TYR A 269 -5.25 10.45 -6.68
CA TYR A 269 -4.09 9.66 -6.29
C TYR A 269 -3.09 10.48 -5.47
N PHE A 270 -2.77 11.70 -5.92
CA PHE A 270 -1.87 12.59 -5.21
C PHE A 270 -2.39 12.94 -3.81
N LEU A 271 -3.67 13.29 -3.66
CA LEU A 271 -4.26 13.54 -2.33
C LEU A 271 -4.20 12.29 -1.43
N HIS A 272 -4.47 11.11 -1.99
CA HIS A 272 -4.43 9.86 -1.27
C HIS A 272 -3.02 9.52 -0.76
N VAL A 273 -1.99 9.65 -1.61
CA VAL A 273 -0.59 9.43 -1.24
C VAL A 273 -0.11 10.42 -0.17
N GLN A 274 -0.62 11.65 -0.18
CA GLN A 274 -0.33 12.66 0.84
C GLN A 274 -1.08 12.41 2.17
N GLY A 275 -1.94 11.39 2.24
CA GLY A 275 -2.74 11.06 3.42
C GLY A 275 -3.92 12.01 3.66
N ALA A 276 -4.25 12.86 2.69
CA ALA A 276 -5.37 13.78 2.80
C ALA A 276 -6.71 13.04 2.64
N PRO A 277 -7.79 13.50 3.30
CA PRO A 277 -9.12 12.94 3.09
C PRO A 277 -9.51 13.08 1.62
N MET A 278 -10.34 12.17 1.12
CA MET A 278 -10.82 12.25 -0.27
C MET A 278 -12.00 13.24 -0.35
N PRO A 279 -11.90 14.32 -1.15
CA PRO A 279 -13.00 15.26 -1.32
C PRO A 279 -14.16 14.63 -2.12
N GLN A 280 -15.37 15.18 -1.94
CA GLN A 280 -16.51 14.81 -2.77
C GLN A 280 -16.28 15.20 -4.25
N ALA A 281 -16.99 14.55 -5.17
CA ALA A 281 -16.77 14.73 -6.62
C ALA A 281 -16.82 16.21 -7.06
N ALA A 282 -17.83 16.96 -6.62
CA ALA A 282 -17.98 18.38 -6.95
C ALA A 282 -16.85 19.24 -6.35
N GLN A 283 -16.40 18.93 -5.13
CA GLN A 283 -15.30 19.66 -4.49
C GLN A 283 -13.96 19.39 -5.17
N LEU A 284 -13.71 18.15 -5.60
CA LEU A 284 -12.52 17.79 -6.37
C LEU A 284 -12.50 18.50 -7.73
N GLU A 285 -13.65 18.53 -8.42
CA GLU A 285 -13.75 19.19 -9.72
C GLU A 285 -13.50 20.69 -9.61
N ASN A 286 -14.13 21.35 -8.63
CA ASN A 286 -13.91 22.76 -8.35
C ASN A 286 -12.44 23.03 -7.98
N MET A 287 -11.84 22.20 -7.12
CA MET A 287 -10.42 22.29 -6.77
C MET A 287 -9.54 22.19 -8.02
N LEU A 288 -9.77 21.21 -8.89
CA LEU A 288 -9.00 21.04 -10.12
C LEU A 288 -9.14 22.26 -11.05
N SER A 289 -10.35 22.78 -11.24
CA SER A 289 -10.58 23.99 -12.05
C SER A 289 -9.81 25.19 -11.49
N GLN A 290 -9.89 25.46 -10.19
CA GLN A 290 -9.14 26.55 -9.56
C GLN A 290 -7.63 26.39 -9.74
N LEU A 291 -7.10 25.17 -9.60
CA LEU A 291 -5.67 24.90 -9.78
C LEU A 291 -5.22 25.16 -11.24
N LEU A 292 -6.02 24.75 -12.23
CA LEU A 292 -5.68 24.85 -13.65
C LEU A 292 -5.85 26.27 -14.22
N GLU A 293 -6.93 26.96 -13.85
CA GLU A 293 -7.36 28.23 -14.44
C GLU A 293 -6.71 29.47 -13.80
N ALA A 294 -6.18 29.33 -12.57
CA ALA A 294 -5.54 30.44 -11.89
C ALA A 294 -4.35 31.00 -12.71
N ARG A 295 -4.17 32.33 -12.64
CA ARG A 295 -2.99 33.00 -13.21
C ARG A 295 -1.71 32.52 -12.52
N GLY A 296 -0.56 32.59 -13.19
CA GLY A 296 0.72 32.06 -12.68
C GLY A 296 1.16 32.65 -11.32
N ASP A 297 0.70 33.85 -11.00
CA ASP A 297 0.96 34.58 -9.77
C ASP A 297 -0.16 34.46 -8.72
N ALA A 298 -1.28 33.83 -9.06
CA ALA A 298 -2.42 33.70 -8.16
C ALA A 298 -2.17 32.63 -7.08
N SER A 299 -2.30 33.04 -5.82
CA SER A 299 -2.22 32.15 -4.66
C SER A 299 -3.53 31.38 -4.47
N VAL A 300 -3.67 30.25 -5.15
CA VAL A 300 -4.79 29.34 -4.91
C VAL A 300 -4.57 28.61 -3.59
N CYS A 301 -5.59 28.61 -2.73
CA CYS A 301 -5.63 27.86 -1.49
C CYS A 301 -7.05 27.31 -1.31
N VAL A 302 -7.21 26.00 -1.46
CA VAL A 302 -8.49 25.31 -1.28
C VAL A 302 -8.44 24.58 0.05
N GLU A 303 -9.26 25.00 1.01
CA GLU A 303 -9.37 24.40 2.33
C GLU A 303 -10.46 23.32 2.34
N TYR A 304 -10.15 22.14 2.88
CA TYR A 304 -11.12 21.06 3.02
C TYR A 304 -10.71 20.05 4.10
N GLY A 305 -11.63 19.68 4.99
CA GLY A 305 -11.42 18.60 5.97
C GLY A 305 -10.20 18.77 6.89
N GLY A 306 -9.79 20.00 7.21
CA GLY A 306 -8.57 20.28 8.00
C GLY A 306 -7.26 20.20 7.19
N TRP A 307 -7.37 20.17 5.86
CA TRP A 307 -6.27 20.18 4.90
C TRP A 307 -6.39 21.36 3.95
N GLU A 308 -5.27 21.70 3.32
CA GLU A 308 -5.17 22.76 2.33
C GLU A 308 -4.50 22.21 1.07
N VAL A 309 -5.05 22.56 -0.09
CA VAL A 309 -4.43 22.33 -1.39
C VAL A 309 -4.05 23.67 -1.98
N ARG A 310 -2.75 23.90 -2.15
CA ARG A 310 -2.20 25.19 -2.53
C ARG A 310 -1.50 25.11 -3.88
N ARG A 311 -1.57 26.18 -4.66
CA ARG A 311 -0.73 26.38 -5.85
C ARG A 311 0.42 27.32 -5.52
N TYR A 312 1.64 26.90 -5.83
CA TYR A 312 2.82 27.75 -5.78
C TYR A 312 3.81 27.34 -6.86
N GLN A 313 4.28 28.30 -7.66
CA GLN A 313 5.24 28.08 -8.76
C GLN A 313 4.81 26.98 -9.74
N ASP A 314 3.53 26.99 -10.13
CA ASP A 314 2.94 25.96 -10.99
C ASP A 314 3.02 24.53 -10.44
N ARG A 315 3.12 24.39 -9.12
CA ARG A 315 3.06 23.11 -8.42
C ARG A 315 1.92 23.11 -7.41
N VAL A 316 1.29 21.96 -7.25
CA VAL A 316 0.25 21.68 -6.26
C VAL A 316 0.91 21.10 -5.02
N HIS A 317 0.63 21.72 -3.88
CA HIS A 317 1.07 21.30 -2.57
C HIS A 317 -0.13 20.92 -1.72
N VAL A 318 -0.02 19.81 -0.98
CA VAL A 318 -1.05 19.33 -0.08
C VAL A 318 -0.47 19.31 1.32
N LEU A 319 -1.15 19.95 2.26
CA LEU A 319 -0.69 20.04 3.62
C LEU A 319 -1.87 19.99 4.58
N GLN A 320 -1.67 19.31 5.71
CA GLN A 320 -2.57 19.47 6.85
C GLN A 320 -2.50 20.92 7.30
N MET A 321 -3.66 21.54 7.51
CA MET A 321 -3.81 22.94 7.87
C MET A 321 -2.91 23.24 9.06
N PRO A 322 -1.91 24.14 8.90
CA PRO A 322 -0.91 24.32 9.92
C PRO A 322 -1.51 25.03 11.14
N GLY A 323 -1.35 24.44 12.32
CA GLY A 323 -1.90 24.97 13.57
C GLY A 323 -1.40 26.39 13.89
N ARG A 324 -2.10 27.07 14.79
CA ARG A 324 -1.63 28.34 15.35
C ARG A 324 -0.34 28.09 16.13
N PHE A 325 0.59 29.04 16.06
CA PHE A 325 1.82 29.02 16.85
C PHE A 325 1.98 30.37 17.53
N ASP A 326 2.67 30.38 18.66
CA ASP A 326 2.98 31.61 19.38
C ASP A 326 4.02 32.42 18.60
N ARG A 327 3.65 33.64 18.20
CA ARG A 327 4.52 34.54 17.44
C ARG A 327 5.56 35.22 18.32
N ASP A 328 5.37 35.20 19.63
CA ASP A 328 6.27 35.77 20.62
C ASP A 328 7.21 34.70 21.21
N TYR A 329 7.11 33.45 20.73
CA TYR A 329 7.99 32.36 21.14
C TYR A 329 9.46 32.74 20.93
N SER A 330 10.30 32.55 21.94
CA SER A 330 11.75 32.69 21.82
C SER A 330 12.42 31.57 22.60
N VAL A 331 13.46 30.98 22.04
CA VAL A 331 14.27 29.96 22.71
C VAL A 331 15.74 30.33 22.61
N VAL A 332 16.42 30.29 23.76
CA VAL A 332 17.86 30.55 23.85
C VAL A 332 18.60 29.34 23.33
N TRP A 333 19.67 29.58 22.57
CA TRP A 333 20.61 28.54 22.16
C TRP A 333 21.90 28.69 22.96
N GLU A 334 22.20 27.67 23.76
CA GLU A 334 23.36 27.63 24.68
C GLU A 334 24.47 26.68 24.17
N GLY A 335 24.33 26.16 22.95
CA GLY A 335 25.28 25.23 22.34
C GLY A 335 24.73 23.83 22.12
N GLU A 336 23.41 23.66 22.24
CA GLU A 336 22.73 22.39 21.99
C GLU A 336 22.89 21.94 20.55
N ASN A 337 23.01 20.63 20.35
CA ASN A 337 23.05 20.04 19.01
C ASN A 337 21.70 20.10 18.30
N GLU A 338 20.60 20.17 19.05
CA GLU A 338 19.24 20.26 18.52
C GLU A 338 18.33 21.11 19.42
N LEU A 339 17.42 21.87 18.80
CA LEU A 339 16.33 22.59 19.45
C LEU A 339 15.01 22.31 18.74
N PHE A 340 13.93 22.11 19.50
CA PHE A 340 12.59 21.94 18.92
C PHE A 340 12.00 23.29 18.49
N TRP A 341 11.43 23.34 17.29
CA TRP A 341 10.79 24.51 16.72
C TRP A 341 9.28 24.30 16.53
N PRO A 342 8.44 24.85 17.43
CA PRO A 342 7.01 24.56 17.46
C PRO A 342 6.24 24.99 16.21
N ALA A 343 6.62 26.10 15.57
CA ALA A 343 5.86 26.65 14.44
C ALA A 343 5.78 25.73 13.22
N LEU A 344 6.73 24.80 13.10
CA LEU A 344 6.82 23.79 12.05
C LEU A 344 6.74 22.36 12.60
N GLY A 345 6.80 22.17 13.92
CA GLY A 345 6.78 20.85 14.55
C GLY A 345 8.06 20.04 14.30
N GLU A 346 9.19 20.72 14.11
CA GLU A 346 10.44 20.13 13.61
C GLU A 346 11.62 20.47 14.52
N LYS A 347 12.71 19.69 14.47
CA LYS A 347 13.95 19.99 15.19
C LYS A 347 14.94 20.74 14.29
N VAL A 348 15.50 21.83 14.82
CA VAL A 348 16.64 22.55 14.25
C VAL A 348 17.91 21.93 14.81
N CYS A 349 18.76 21.37 13.95
CA CYS A 349 20.04 20.79 14.29
C CYS A 349 21.17 21.76 13.98
N PHE A 350 22.14 21.82 14.88
CA PHE A 350 23.30 22.70 14.81
C PHE A 350 24.57 21.88 14.62
N ARG A 351 25.14 21.89 13.41
CA ARG A 351 26.33 21.09 13.10
C ARG A 351 27.58 21.95 13.13
N GLN A 352 28.54 21.57 13.98
CA GLN A 352 29.85 22.19 13.99
C GLN A 352 30.66 21.78 12.75
N VAL A 353 31.30 22.74 12.13
CA VAL A 353 32.09 22.58 10.89
C VAL A 353 33.26 23.58 10.91
N MET A 354 34.26 23.37 10.06
CA MET A 354 35.38 24.29 9.89
C MET A 354 35.23 25.09 8.61
N GLY A 355 35.53 26.39 8.65
CA GLY A 355 35.63 27.23 7.46
C GLY A 355 34.32 27.68 6.82
N ARG A 356 33.16 27.43 7.45
CA ARG A 356 31.84 27.77 6.88
C ARG A 356 30.76 27.91 7.95
N GLY A 357 29.62 28.48 7.57
CA GLY A 357 28.48 28.69 8.47
C GLY A 357 28.65 29.95 9.32
N ILE A 358 28.11 29.91 10.53
CA ILE A 358 28.11 31.01 11.49
C ILE A 358 29.34 30.84 12.40
N SER A 359 30.20 31.85 12.53
CA SER A 359 31.38 31.81 13.39
C SER A 359 30.98 31.65 14.87
N LEU A 360 31.54 30.63 15.54
CA LEU A 360 31.33 30.43 16.98
C LEU A 360 31.96 31.56 17.81
N ALA A 361 33.05 32.17 17.35
CA ALA A 361 33.68 33.29 18.04
C ALA A 361 32.77 34.53 18.03
N LYS A 362 32.08 34.78 16.92
CA LYS A 362 31.20 35.94 16.76
C LYS A 362 29.85 35.80 17.48
N LEU A 363 29.42 34.58 17.76
CA LEU A 363 28.22 34.34 18.59
C LEU A 363 28.43 34.67 20.07
N ARG A 364 29.68 34.83 20.55
CA ARG A 364 29.98 35.16 21.95
C ARG A 364 29.66 36.61 22.34
N TYR A 365 29.37 37.47 21.37
CA TYR A 365 29.13 38.89 21.61
C TYR A 365 27.73 39.21 22.15
N GLY A 366 26.82 38.23 22.20
CA GLY A 366 25.49 38.43 22.73
C GLY A 366 24.76 37.12 22.97
N LYS A 367 23.57 37.24 23.58
CA LYS A 367 22.67 36.10 23.80
C LYS A 367 22.16 35.60 22.45
N VAL A 368 22.29 34.29 22.19
CA VAL A 368 21.83 33.69 20.94
C VAL A 368 20.42 33.12 21.13
N GLU A 369 19.50 33.49 20.24
CA GLU A 369 18.10 33.09 20.34
C GLU A 369 17.49 32.75 18.98
N LEU A 370 16.60 31.76 18.94
CA LEU A 370 15.70 31.54 17.82
C LEU A 370 14.37 32.27 18.06
N ARG A 371 13.98 33.10 17.10
CA ARG A 371 12.73 33.89 17.13
C ARG A 371 11.93 33.70 15.83
N PRO A 372 10.59 33.77 15.86
CA PRO A 372 9.77 33.85 14.67
C PRO A 372 10.02 35.15 13.91
N ARG A 373 9.48 35.19 12.69
CA ARG A 373 9.48 36.41 11.89
C ARG A 373 8.44 37.40 12.41
N SER A 374 8.87 38.61 12.74
CA SER A 374 8.03 39.74 13.18
C SER A 374 7.73 40.75 12.06
N GLY A 375 8.50 40.70 10.96
CA GLY A 375 8.44 41.65 9.85
C GLY A 375 9.43 42.81 10.00
N GLY A 376 9.86 43.37 8.87
CA GLY A 376 10.85 44.47 8.82
C GLY A 376 12.32 44.01 8.85
N GLU A 377 12.58 42.72 8.99
CA GLU A 377 13.94 42.19 9.09
C GLU A 377 14.73 42.41 7.81
N SER A 378 16.03 42.64 7.97
CA SER A 378 16.97 42.71 6.85
C SER A 378 18.32 42.14 7.27
N LEU A 379 19.04 41.57 6.31
CA LEU A 379 20.41 41.11 6.53
C LEU A 379 21.24 41.32 5.28
N ARG A 380 22.55 41.41 5.46
CA ARG A 380 23.53 41.43 4.36
C ARG A 380 24.01 39.99 4.12
N PRO A 381 23.73 39.36 2.96
CA PRO A 381 23.96 37.91 2.79
C PRO A 381 25.41 37.54 2.48
N ARG A 382 26.24 38.46 1.99
CA ARG A 382 27.68 38.26 1.68
C ARG A 382 28.46 39.55 1.88
N ASN A 383 29.77 39.44 2.12
CA ASN A 383 30.65 40.61 2.19
C ASN A 383 30.63 41.36 0.84
N GLY A 384 30.47 42.68 0.89
CA GLY A 384 30.35 43.53 -0.30
C GLY A 384 28.96 43.58 -0.96
N ALA A 385 28.00 42.74 -0.54
CA ALA A 385 26.61 42.82 -1.02
C ALA A 385 25.83 43.95 -0.33
N SER A 386 24.78 44.45 -0.98
CA SER A 386 23.82 45.37 -0.34
C SER A 386 22.96 44.64 0.70
N THR A 387 22.51 45.37 1.72
CA THR A 387 21.52 44.88 2.69
C THR A 387 20.22 44.56 1.97
N ARG A 388 19.64 43.39 2.23
CA ARG A 388 18.40 42.93 1.61
C ARG A 388 17.33 42.76 2.67
N SER A 389 16.10 43.16 2.37
CA SER A 389 14.95 42.81 3.22
C SER A 389 14.74 41.30 3.20
N LEU A 390 14.32 40.75 4.34
CA LEU A 390 14.04 39.32 4.45
C LEU A 390 12.93 38.89 3.48
N LYS A 391 11.93 39.75 3.25
CA LYS A 391 10.87 39.49 2.24
C LYS A 391 11.46 39.18 0.87
N ASN A 392 12.44 39.99 0.41
CA ASN A 392 13.05 39.81 -0.90
C ASN A 392 13.94 38.56 -0.93
N LEU A 393 14.71 38.29 0.13
CA LEU A 393 15.49 37.06 0.24
C LEU A 393 14.60 35.82 0.18
N LEU A 394 13.49 35.79 0.93
CA LEU A 394 12.56 34.66 0.90
C LEU A 394 11.90 34.46 -0.48
N GLN A 395 11.68 35.54 -1.24
CA GLN A 395 11.19 35.44 -2.62
C GLN A 395 12.27 34.91 -3.57
N GLU A 396 13.51 35.39 -3.47
CA GLU A 396 14.64 34.93 -4.30
C GLU A 396 14.95 33.45 -4.07
N TYR A 397 14.90 33.02 -2.82
CA TYR A 397 15.06 31.61 -2.43
C TYR A 397 13.78 30.79 -2.58
N GLN A 398 12.73 31.38 -3.18
CA GLN A 398 11.48 30.70 -3.54
C GLN A 398 10.82 29.99 -2.36
N VAL A 399 10.91 30.59 -1.16
CA VAL A 399 10.27 30.04 0.04
C VAL A 399 8.76 30.18 -0.10
N PRO A 400 7.97 29.09 0.05
CA PRO A 400 6.52 29.13 -0.01
C PRO A 400 5.91 30.10 1.00
N PRO A 401 4.90 30.92 0.63
CA PRO A 401 4.32 31.94 1.51
C PRO A 401 3.88 31.44 2.89
N TRP A 402 3.29 30.24 2.96
CA TRP A 402 2.80 29.63 4.21
C TRP A 402 3.91 29.17 5.16
N LEU A 403 5.16 29.06 4.68
CA LEU A 403 6.32 28.75 5.52
C LEU A 403 7.03 30.01 6.02
N ARG A 404 6.92 31.14 5.31
CA ARG A 404 7.73 32.35 5.57
C ARG A 404 7.59 32.92 6.98
N GLU A 405 6.39 32.89 7.55
CA GLU A 405 6.13 33.37 8.90
C GLU A 405 6.60 32.37 9.99
N ARG A 406 6.79 31.10 9.59
CA ARG A 406 7.09 30.00 10.49
C ARG A 406 8.57 29.64 10.53
N LEU A 407 9.40 30.32 9.74
CA LEU A 407 10.84 30.06 9.71
C LEU A 407 11.53 30.52 10.99
N PRO A 408 12.42 29.70 11.55
CA PRO A 408 13.27 30.11 12.66
C PRO A 408 14.33 31.12 12.18
N LEU A 409 14.40 32.25 12.89
CA LEU A 409 15.41 33.28 12.70
C LEU A 409 16.36 33.26 13.90
N LEU A 410 17.66 33.08 13.66
CA LEU A 410 18.68 33.10 14.71
C LEU A 410 19.18 34.54 14.90
N TYR A 411 19.07 35.04 16.12
CA TYR A 411 19.54 36.35 16.56
C TYR A 411 20.72 36.20 17.52
N CYS A 412 21.61 37.19 17.54
CA CYS A 412 22.64 37.37 18.57
C CYS A 412 22.46 38.79 19.13
N GLY A 413 21.93 38.89 20.35
CA GLY A 413 21.39 40.15 20.86
C GLY A 413 20.18 40.59 20.03
N ASP A 414 20.28 41.76 19.40
CA ASP A 414 19.24 42.32 18.51
C ASP A 414 19.57 42.15 17.01
N GLU A 415 20.75 41.61 16.69
CA GLU A 415 21.17 41.43 15.29
C GLU A 415 20.71 40.08 14.72
N LEU A 416 20.10 40.11 13.54
CA LEU A 416 19.73 38.91 12.79
C LEU A 416 20.98 38.24 12.20
N VAL A 417 21.31 37.06 12.72
CA VAL A 417 22.49 36.28 12.34
C VAL A 417 22.21 35.33 11.19
N CYS A 418 21.09 34.60 11.25
CA CYS A 418 20.78 33.58 10.26
C CYS A 418 19.28 33.44 10.06
N VAL A 419 18.87 33.32 8.80
CA VAL A 419 17.55 32.82 8.42
C VAL A 419 17.79 31.37 8.02
N LEU A 420 17.27 30.43 8.83
CA LEU A 420 17.59 29.01 8.70
C LEU A 420 17.39 28.53 7.25
N GLY A 421 18.44 27.94 6.67
CA GLY A 421 18.44 27.39 5.30
C GLY A 421 18.34 28.42 4.15
N VAL A 422 18.31 29.72 4.44
CA VAL A 422 18.26 30.80 3.44
C VAL A 422 19.60 31.52 3.38
N ALA A 423 20.00 32.18 4.47
CA ALA A 423 21.21 33.00 4.49
C ALA A 423 21.79 33.16 5.90
N VAL A 424 23.12 33.36 5.96
CA VAL A 424 23.85 33.80 7.15
C VAL A 424 24.32 35.23 6.90
N ALA A 425 24.12 36.12 7.87
CA ALA A 425 24.56 37.50 7.82
C ALA A 425 26.09 37.57 7.66
N ALA A 426 26.55 38.38 6.71
CA ALA A 426 27.95 38.47 6.29
C ALA A 426 28.91 38.77 7.46
N GLY A 427 28.48 39.60 8.41
CA GLY A 427 29.24 39.91 9.62
C GLY A 427 29.55 38.66 10.45
N PHE A 428 28.64 37.68 10.47
CA PHE A 428 28.72 36.47 11.29
C PHE A 428 29.25 35.24 10.56
N GLN A 429 29.59 35.33 9.27
CA GLN A 429 30.13 34.21 8.52
C GLN A 429 31.51 33.80 9.06
N ALA A 430 31.75 32.49 9.19
CA ALA A 430 33.05 31.94 9.54
C ALA A 430 34.05 32.13 8.39
N ALA A 431 35.28 32.53 8.72
CA ALA A 431 36.41 32.59 7.79
C ALA A 431 37.02 31.20 7.56
N ASP A 432 37.90 31.07 6.57
CA ASP A 432 38.60 29.81 6.27
C ASP A 432 39.31 29.27 7.52
N SER A 433 39.11 27.98 7.80
CA SER A 433 39.65 27.29 8.99
C SER A 433 39.19 27.86 10.35
N GLU A 434 38.15 28.69 10.40
CA GLU A 434 37.50 29.13 11.64
C GLU A 434 36.42 28.11 12.07
N PRO A 435 36.31 27.76 13.36
CA PRO A 435 35.19 26.98 13.87
C PRO A 435 33.86 27.69 13.65
N GLY A 436 32.94 27.03 12.95
CA GLY A 436 31.63 27.54 12.62
C GLY A 436 30.52 26.54 12.88
N ILE A 437 29.29 27.01 12.79
CA ILE A 437 28.10 26.20 12.97
C ILE A 437 27.13 26.40 11.82
N VAL A 438 26.57 25.30 11.32
CA VAL A 438 25.58 25.31 10.26
C VAL A 438 24.27 24.81 10.84
N PRO A 439 23.30 25.70 11.09
CA PRO A 439 21.99 25.28 11.50
C PRO A 439 21.23 24.71 10.28
N GLY A 440 20.47 23.64 10.49
CA GLY A 440 19.64 23.00 9.47
C GLY A 440 18.54 22.16 10.11
N TRP A 441 17.69 21.54 9.29
CA TRP A 441 16.66 20.64 9.79
C TRP A 441 17.23 19.26 10.09
N ALA A 442 16.65 18.54 11.06
CA ALA A 442 17.02 17.16 11.37
C ALA A 442 16.87 16.22 10.15
N SER A 443 15.91 16.51 9.28
CA SER A 443 15.66 15.81 8.01
C SER A 443 16.73 16.04 6.92
N GLY A 444 17.71 16.93 7.14
CA GLY A 444 18.86 17.15 6.24
C GLY A 444 19.26 18.62 6.03
N LEU A 445 20.48 18.84 5.51
CA LEU A 445 20.98 20.15 5.07
C LEU A 445 20.58 20.37 3.59
N ARG A 446 19.33 20.70 3.31
CA ARG A 446 18.88 21.16 1.97
C ARG A 446 18.10 22.48 2.10
N GLN A 447 17.88 23.16 0.98
CA GLN A 447 17.19 24.46 0.94
C GLN A 447 15.77 24.35 1.53
N VAL A 448 15.38 25.38 2.30
CA VAL A 448 14.12 25.50 3.06
C VAL A 448 12.87 25.12 2.26
N GLY A 449 12.84 25.44 0.96
CA GLY A 449 11.71 25.15 0.08
C GLY A 449 11.54 23.67 -0.26
N GLN A 450 12.63 22.89 -0.31
CA GLN A 450 12.57 21.44 -0.48
C GLN A 450 12.31 20.75 0.86
N THR A 451 13.07 21.11 1.91
CA THR A 451 13.06 20.36 3.16
C THR A 451 11.73 20.37 3.91
N LEU A 452 11.03 21.50 4.04
CA LEU A 452 9.82 21.57 4.89
C LEU A 452 8.54 21.03 4.22
N LEU A 453 8.55 20.91 2.89
CA LEU A 453 7.50 20.21 2.14
C LEU A 453 7.80 18.71 2.05
N GLU A 454 9.08 18.31 2.18
CA GLU A 454 9.54 16.92 2.12
C GLU A 454 9.69 16.24 3.50
N SER A 455 9.81 17.00 4.61
CA SER A 455 10.22 16.49 5.93
C SER A 455 9.11 16.12 6.90
N ARG A 456 7.86 16.49 6.64
CA ARG A 456 6.73 15.81 7.31
C ARG A 456 6.85 14.33 6.96
N PRO A 457 6.66 13.40 7.91
CA PRO A 457 6.92 11.98 7.67
C PRO A 457 6.34 11.66 6.32
N GLN A 458 7.24 11.33 5.39
CA GLN A 458 6.84 10.74 4.15
C GLN A 458 6.18 9.44 4.59
N ASN A 459 4.87 9.51 4.79
CA ASN A 459 3.99 8.37 4.63
C ASN A 459 3.99 7.93 3.14
N PHE A 460 5.10 8.11 2.41
CA PHE A 460 5.51 7.16 1.37
C PHE A 460 5.60 5.72 1.91
N LEU A 461 5.50 5.52 3.23
CA LEU A 461 5.30 4.21 3.84
C LEU A 461 3.93 3.99 4.50
N ILE A 462 2.94 4.89 4.36
CA ILE A 462 1.56 4.62 4.79
C ILE A 462 0.55 5.04 3.72
N SER A 463 0.78 4.53 2.51
CA SER A 463 -0.29 3.98 1.65
C SER A 463 0.37 3.12 0.56
N ASN A 464 1.26 2.23 0.97
CA ASN A 464 1.87 1.21 0.12
C ASN A 464 1.56 -0.19 0.67
N HIS A 465 0.32 -0.43 1.10
CA HIS A 465 -0.18 -1.80 1.29
C HIS A 465 -1.22 -2.19 0.23
N TYR A 466 -1.46 -1.34 -0.77
CA TYR A 466 -2.02 -1.78 -2.06
C TYR A 466 -0.94 -1.97 -3.15
N LEU A 467 0.31 -1.61 -2.85
CA LEU A 467 1.51 -1.93 -3.64
C LEU A 467 2.67 -2.48 -2.78
N GLU A 468 2.37 -2.93 -1.56
CA GLU A 468 2.87 -4.22 -1.11
C GLU A 468 1.76 -5.27 -1.35
N ARG A 469 1.36 -5.48 -2.63
CA ARG A 469 1.61 -6.84 -3.13
C ARG A 469 3.05 -7.05 -2.69
N SER A 470 3.38 -8.07 -1.89
CA SER A 470 4.75 -8.61 -2.01
C SER A 470 5.01 -8.52 -3.51
N MET A 471 5.99 -7.74 -4.01
CA MET A 471 6.32 -7.86 -5.43
C MET A 471 6.61 -9.35 -5.50
N ALA A 472 5.60 -10.12 -5.93
CA ALA A 472 5.48 -11.50 -5.52
C ALA A 472 6.48 -12.06 -6.47
N VAL A 473 7.68 -12.21 -5.94
CA VAL A 473 8.89 -12.22 -6.71
C VAL A 473 8.67 -13.39 -7.67
N GLU A 474 8.31 -13.07 -8.93
CA GLU A 474 7.63 -14.06 -9.77
C GLU A 474 8.73 -15.02 -10.20
N ARG A 475 8.47 -16.31 -10.01
CA ARG A 475 9.42 -17.34 -10.38
C ARG A 475 8.91 -18.10 -11.58
N THR A 476 9.80 -18.34 -12.53
CA THR A 476 9.55 -19.18 -13.70
C THR A 476 10.65 -20.23 -13.82
N LEU A 477 10.30 -21.40 -14.37
CA LEU A 477 11.31 -22.37 -14.77
C LEU A 477 11.85 -21.96 -16.14
N SER A 478 13.17 -22.06 -16.32
CA SER A 478 13.79 -22.11 -17.64
C SER A 478 14.69 -23.34 -17.75
N ILE A 479 14.69 -23.99 -18.90
CA ILE A 479 15.62 -25.09 -19.20
C ILE A 479 16.40 -24.72 -20.45
N ILE A 480 17.73 -24.64 -20.34
CA ILE A 480 18.62 -24.60 -21.51
C ILE A 480 18.78 -26.04 -22.00
N LYS A 481 18.33 -26.26 -23.23
CA LYS A 481 18.19 -27.58 -23.86
C LYS A 481 19.55 -28.12 -24.35
N PRO A 482 19.65 -29.43 -24.69
CA PRO A 482 20.93 -30.07 -24.99
C PRO A 482 21.71 -29.44 -26.15
N ASP A 483 21.02 -28.89 -27.15
CA ASP A 483 21.60 -28.17 -28.28
C ASP A 483 22.37 -26.91 -27.84
N ALA A 484 21.75 -26.08 -26.99
CA ALA A 484 22.38 -24.87 -26.47
C ALA A 484 23.49 -25.18 -25.45
N VAL A 485 23.37 -26.26 -24.69
CA VAL A 485 24.45 -26.74 -23.82
C VAL A 485 25.65 -27.22 -24.64
N ALA A 486 25.43 -28.03 -25.69
CA ALA A 486 26.49 -28.52 -26.58
C ALA A 486 27.22 -27.38 -27.32
N LYS A 487 26.52 -26.28 -27.62
CA LYS A 487 27.10 -25.06 -28.22
C LYS A 487 27.91 -24.19 -27.25
N ASN A 488 27.98 -24.56 -25.96
CA ASN A 488 28.70 -23.83 -24.93
C ASN A 488 28.22 -22.36 -24.78
N VAL A 489 26.91 -22.14 -24.84
CA VAL A 489 26.30 -20.78 -24.75
C VAL A 489 25.55 -20.49 -23.44
N ILE A 490 25.66 -21.37 -22.43
CA ILE A 490 25.00 -21.21 -21.12
C ILE A 490 25.26 -19.81 -20.53
N GLY A 491 26.52 -19.37 -20.46
CA GLY A 491 26.88 -18.07 -19.90
C GLY A 491 26.29 -16.88 -20.67
N LYS A 492 26.14 -16.99 -22.00
CA LYS A 492 25.50 -15.96 -22.82
C LYS A 492 24.00 -15.86 -22.55
N ILE A 493 23.35 -17.01 -22.35
CA ILE A 493 21.93 -17.08 -21.99
C ILE A 493 21.71 -16.56 -20.56
N TYR A 494 22.57 -16.89 -19.61
CA TYR A 494 22.52 -16.34 -18.25
C TYR A 494 22.65 -14.82 -18.26
N SER A 495 23.66 -14.31 -18.98
CA SER A 495 23.85 -12.87 -19.13
C SER A 495 22.62 -12.19 -19.74
N ARG A 496 21.89 -12.86 -20.64
CA ARG A 496 20.64 -12.34 -21.21
C ARG A 496 19.55 -12.19 -20.16
N PHE A 497 19.36 -13.18 -19.30
CA PHE A 497 18.40 -13.11 -18.20
C PHE A 497 18.79 -12.01 -17.19
N GLU A 498 20.04 -12.00 -16.72
CA GLU A 498 20.52 -11.06 -15.70
C GLU A 498 20.49 -9.61 -16.18
N SER A 499 20.94 -9.33 -17.40
CA SER A 499 20.91 -7.98 -17.99
C SER A 499 19.50 -7.44 -18.25
N ASN A 500 18.48 -8.30 -18.27
CA ASN A 500 17.07 -7.94 -18.44
C ASN A 500 16.28 -8.05 -17.13
N GLY A 501 16.98 -8.04 -15.98
CA GLY A 501 16.36 -7.92 -14.66
C GLY A 501 15.80 -9.23 -14.10
N LEU A 502 16.16 -10.40 -14.66
CA LEU A 502 15.84 -11.70 -14.07
C LEU A 502 17.05 -12.23 -13.29
N LYS A 503 16.83 -12.60 -12.03
CA LYS A 503 17.83 -13.22 -11.16
C LYS A 503 17.76 -14.74 -11.28
N ILE A 504 18.90 -15.41 -11.33
CA ILE A 504 18.97 -16.87 -11.23
C ILE A 504 19.09 -17.23 -9.75
N VAL A 505 18.05 -17.87 -9.19
CA VAL A 505 17.94 -18.17 -7.74
C VAL A 505 18.07 -19.66 -7.41
N ALA A 506 18.09 -20.50 -8.44
CA ALA A 506 18.56 -21.87 -8.39
C ALA A 506 18.98 -22.30 -9.79
N SER A 507 20.03 -23.12 -9.89
CA SER A 507 20.40 -23.77 -11.15
C SER A 507 21.08 -25.11 -10.90
N GLN A 508 20.84 -26.09 -11.77
CA GLN A 508 21.49 -27.39 -11.74
C GLN A 508 21.63 -27.96 -13.17
N MET A 509 22.78 -28.56 -13.44
CA MET A 509 22.98 -29.31 -14.68
C MET A 509 22.56 -30.76 -14.47
N ARG A 510 21.75 -31.30 -15.37
CA ARG A 510 21.26 -32.68 -15.30
C ARG A 510 21.25 -33.34 -16.66
N HIS A 511 21.48 -34.64 -16.70
CA HIS A 511 21.09 -35.47 -17.84
C HIS A 511 19.79 -36.17 -17.45
N LEU A 512 18.68 -35.79 -18.09
CA LEU A 512 17.36 -36.33 -17.74
C LEU A 512 17.25 -37.80 -18.17
N SER A 513 16.69 -38.64 -17.29
CA SER A 513 16.23 -39.97 -17.70
C SER A 513 14.95 -39.87 -18.53
N ARG A 514 14.62 -40.93 -19.30
CA ARG A 514 13.37 -40.99 -20.06
C ARG A 514 12.14 -40.78 -19.17
N THR A 515 12.11 -41.42 -18.00
CA THR A 515 11.00 -41.30 -17.03
C THR A 515 10.82 -39.86 -16.53
N GLU A 516 11.91 -39.15 -16.28
CA GLU A 516 11.86 -37.75 -15.84
C GLU A 516 11.39 -36.81 -16.97
N ALA A 517 11.88 -37.01 -18.19
CA ALA A 517 11.45 -36.22 -19.35
C ALA A 517 9.96 -36.47 -19.67
N GLU A 518 9.51 -37.73 -19.64
CA GLU A 518 8.09 -38.08 -19.85
C GLU A 518 7.18 -37.54 -18.75
N GLY A 519 7.65 -37.56 -17.49
CA GLY A 519 6.92 -37.02 -16.35
C GLY A 519 6.79 -35.50 -16.43
N PHE A 520 7.87 -34.79 -16.78
CA PHE A 520 7.85 -33.34 -16.95
C PHE A 520 6.94 -32.89 -18.11
N TYR A 521 7.03 -33.56 -19.26
CA TYR A 521 6.22 -33.21 -20.45
C TYR A 521 4.86 -33.93 -20.54
N ALA A 522 4.37 -34.51 -19.44
CA ALA A 522 3.16 -35.36 -19.45
C ALA A 522 1.91 -34.67 -20.04
N VAL A 523 1.80 -33.34 -19.91
CA VAL A 523 0.73 -32.53 -20.52
C VAL A 523 0.70 -32.62 -22.06
N HIS A 524 1.81 -32.97 -22.68
CA HIS A 524 1.93 -33.18 -24.12
C HIS A 524 1.79 -34.64 -24.54
N LYS A 525 1.53 -35.59 -23.64
CA LYS A 525 1.52 -37.04 -23.94
C LYS A 525 0.60 -37.45 -25.12
N ALA A 526 -0.49 -36.72 -25.34
CA ALA A 526 -1.41 -36.96 -26.45
C ALA A 526 -1.02 -36.25 -27.77
N ARG A 527 0.08 -35.48 -27.78
CA ARG A 527 0.54 -34.70 -28.94
C ARG A 527 1.47 -35.55 -29.81
N PRO A 528 1.39 -35.45 -31.16
CA PRO A 528 2.22 -36.26 -32.06
C PRO A 528 3.73 -36.12 -31.86
N PHE A 529 4.20 -34.96 -31.41
CA PHE A 529 5.61 -34.64 -31.20
C PHE A 529 6.17 -35.05 -29.83
N PHE A 530 5.35 -35.65 -28.94
CA PHE A 530 5.76 -35.94 -27.56
C PHE A 530 6.97 -36.88 -27.48
N LYS A 531 6.98 -37.93 -28.30
CA LYS A 531 8.06 -38.91 -28.32
C LYS A 531 9.39 -38.25 -28.75
N ASP A 532 9.35 -37.47 -29.82
CA ASP A 532 10.54 -36.79 -30.35
C ASP A 532 11.05 -35.72 -29.38
N LEU A 533 10.15 -35.01 -28.69
CA LEU A 533 10.51 -34.07 -27.63
C LEU A 533 11.23 -34.76 -26.47
N VAL A 534 10.72 -35.90 -26.01
CA VAL A 534 11.35 -36.69 -24.94
C VAL A 534 12.72 -37.21 -25.40
N ASP A 535 12.79 -37.79 -26.60
CA ASP A 535 14.04 -38.33 -27.17
C ASP A 535 15.11 -37.23 -27.31
N PHE A 536 14.70 -36.01 -27.69
CA PHE A 536 15.58 -34.86 -27.74
C PHE A 536 16.06 -34.42 -26.35
N MET A 537 15.17 -34.30 -25.36
CA MET A 537 15.51 -33.79 -24.04
C MET A 537 16.42 -34.74 -23.23
N ILE A 538 16.47 -36.03 -23.59
CA ILE A 538 17.39 -37.01 -23.01
C ILE A 538 18.68 -37.22 -23.84
N SER A 539 18.83 -36.53 -24.98
CA SER A 539 19.99 -36.72 -25.87
C SER A 539 21.31 -36.17 -25.32
N GLY A 540 21.26 -35.31 -24.31
CA GLY A 540 22.42 -34.71 -23.66
C GLY A 540 22.07 -33.95 -22.39
N PRO A 541 23.06 -33.30 -21.74
CA PRO A 541 22.83 -32.53 -20.53
C PRO A 541 21.99 -31.29 -20.80
N VAL A 542 21.14 -30.95 -19.84
CA VAL A 542 20.35 -29.71 -19.77
C VAL A 542 20.80 -28.87 -18.57
N MET A 543 20.66 -27.55 -18.68
CA MET A 543 20.79 -26.66 -17.54
C MET A 543 19.40 -26.19 -17.12
N ILE A 544 18.97 -26.60 -15.93
CA ILE A 544 17.65 -26.27 -15.38
C ILE A 544 17.84 -25.15 -14.39
N GLN A 545 17.03 -24.09 -14.48
CA GLN A 545 17.15 -22.92 -13.60
C GLN A 545 15.81 -22.32 -13.21
N VAL A 546 15.79 -21.71 -12.02
CA VAL A 546 14.69 -20.90 -11.53
C VAL A 546 15.07 -19.44 -11.71
N LEU A 547 14.29 -18.74 -12.53
CA LEU A 547 14.44 -17.32 -12.76
C LEU A 547 13.46 -16.57 -11.87
N GLU A 548 13.90 -15.44 -11.35
CA GLU A 548 13.21 -14.66 -10.33
C GLU A 548 13.22 -13.17 -10.70
N GLY A 549 12.06 -12.53 -10.77
CA GLY A 549 11.97 -11.10 -11.05
C GLY A 549 10.54 -10.63 -11.34
N ASP A 550 10.37 -9.34 -11.62
CA ASP A 550 9.04 -8.79 -11.90
C ASP A 550 8.53 -9.32 -13.25
N ASN A 551 7.33 -9.91 -13.27
CA ASN A 551 6.74 -10.56 -14.45
C ASN A 551 7.70 -11.58 -15.10
N ALA A 552 8.41 -12.38 -14.29
CA ALA A 552 9.41 -13.33 -14.74
C ALA A 552 8.93 -14.31 -15.81
N VAL A 553 7.69 -14.82 -15.72
CA VAL A 553 7.14 -15.75 -16.73
C VAL A 553 7.07 -15.04 -18.08
N GLN A 554 6.46 -13.85 -18.13
CA GLN A 554 6.31 -13.10 -19.37
C GLN A 554 7.66 -12.63 -19.90
N LYS A 555 8.53 -12.08 -19.05
CA LYS A 555 9.89 -11.64 -19.45
C LYS A 555 10.73 -12.78 -19.99
N ASN A 556 10.69 -13.96 -19.37
CA ASN A 556 11.39 -15.14 -19.89
C ASN A 556 10.87 -15.50 -21.28
N ARG A 557 9.55 -15.52 -21.49
CA ARG A 557 8.95 -15.80 -22.81
C ARG A 557 9.34 -14.76 -23.87
N ASP A 558 9.37 -13.48 -23.52
CA ASP A 558 9.80 -12.40 -24.42
C ASP A 558 11.28 -12.58 -24.83
N LEU A 559 12.15 -12.90 -23.86
CA LEU A 559 13.57 -13.17 -24.11
C LEU A 559 13.80 -14.46 -24.90
N MET A 560 12.96 -15.48 -24.71
CA MET A 560 13.04 -16.73 -25.46
C MET A 560 12.71 -16.53 -26.95
N GLY A 561 11.68 -15.75 -27.26
CA GLY A 561 11.19 -15.55 -28.63
C GLY A 561 10.31 -16.71 -29.14
N ALA A 562 9.80 -16.56 -30.37
CA ALA A 562 8.93 -17.55 -31.00
C ALA A 562 9.59 -18.93 -31.13
N THR A 563 8.81 -20.01 -31.00
CA THR A 563 9.29 -21.41 -31.06
C THR A 563 10.02 -21.73 -32.37
N ASP A 564 9.58 -21.13 -33.49
CA ASP A 564 10.29 -21.18 -34.77
C ASP A 564 11.37 -20.09 -34.80
N PRO A 565 12.66 -20.45 -34.83
CA PRO A 565 13.76 -19.48 -34.82
C PRO A 565 13.71 -18.49 -35.98
N LYS A 566 13.14 -18.89 -37.13
CA LYS A 566 12.99 -18.01 -38.31
C LYS A 566 11.94 -16.92 -38.10
N LYS A 567 11.04 -17.10 -37.14
CA LYS A 567 9.98 -16.15 -36.75
C LYS A 567 10.30 -15.43 -35.45
N ALA A 568 11.40 -15.80 -34.78
CA ALA A 568 11.81 -15.16 -33.55
C ALA A 568 12.47 -13.80 -33.84
N GLU A 569 12.17 -12.80 -33.02
CA GLU A 569 12.75 -11.46 -33.19
C GLU A 569 14.26 -11.47 -32.94
N LYS A 570 15.00 -10.64 -33.69
CA LYS A 570 16.46 -10.55 -33.55
C LYS A 570 16.83 -10.16 -32.11
N GLY A 571 17.79 -10.87 -31.52
CA GLY A 571 18.21 -10.65 -30.14
C GLY A 571 17.44 -11.48 -29.11
N THR A 572 16.47 -12.30 -29.51
CA THR A 572 15.89 -13.34 -28.65
C THR A 572 16.79 -14.58 -28.60
N ILE A 573 16.68 -15.38 -27.55
CA ILE A 573 17.50 -16.59 -27.34
C ILE A 573 17.30 -17.59 -28.49
N ARG A 574 16.06 -17.76 -28.96
CA ARG A 574 15.77 -18.66 -30.09
C ARG A 574 16.29 -18.11 -31.41
N ALA A 575 16.20 -16.81 -31.67
CA ALA A 575 16.79 -16.24 -32.88
C ALA A 575 18.31 -16.40 -32.92
N ASP A 576 18.97 -16.26 -31.76
CA ASP A 576 20.43 -16.23 -31.67
C ASP A 576 21.07 -17.63 -31.54
N PHE A 577 20.38 -18.61 -30.94
CA PHE A 577 21.00 -19.88 -30.53
C PHE A 577 20.29 -21.17 -30.94
N ALA A 578 19.03 -21.12 -31.42
CA ALA A 578 18.30 -22.32 -31.83
C ALA A 578 18.72 -22.82 -33.23
N ASP A 579 18.65 -24.14 -33.45
CA ASP A 579 18.89 -24.77 -34.76
C ASP A 579 17.61 -25.03 -35.54
N SER A 580 16.53 -25.39 -34.85
CA SER A 580 15.25 -25.77 -35.46
C SER A 580 14.08 -25.54 -34.50
N ILE A 581 12.87 -25.91 -34.92
CA ILE A 581 11.67 -25.85 -34.06
C ILE A 581 11.80 -26.81 -32.86
N ASP A 582 12.40 -27.98 -33.07
CA ASP A 582 12.58 -29.00 -32.03
C ASP A 582 13.82 -28.70 -31.16
N ALA A 583 14.94 -28.35 -31.80
CA ALA A 583 16.17 -27.90 -31.16
C ALA A 583 16.18 -26.37 -31.02
N ASN A 584 15.31 -25.89 -30.11
CA ASN A 584 15.03 -24.47 -29.96
C ASN A 584 15.71 -23.80 -28.75
N ALA A 585 16.87 -24.29 -28.32
CA ALA A 585 17.74 -23.75 -27.27
C ALA A 585 17.18 -23.69 -25.83
N VAL A 586 15.90 -23.34 -25.63
CA VAL A 586 15.32 -23.06 -24.31
C VAL A 586 13.84 -23.45 -24.18
N HIS A 587 13.48 -23.94 -22.99
CA HIS A 587 12.12 -24.08 -22.45
C HIS A 587 11.84 -22.99 -21.43
N GLY A 588 10.57 -22.62 -21.29
CA GLY A 588 10.09 -21.73 -20.24
C GLY A 588 8.61 -21.99 -19.97
N SER A 589 8.19 -21.79 -18.73
CA SER A 589 6.80 -21.96 -18.33
C SER A 589 5.87 -21.00 -19.08
N ASP A 590 4.64 -21.43 -19.35
CA ASP A 590 3.61 -20.66 -20.06
C ASP A 590 2.71 -19.83 -19.14
N SER A 591 2.58 -20.20 -17.87
CA SER A 591 1.87 -19.45 -16.83
C SER A 591 2.58 -19.54 -15.46
N ALA A 592 2.18 -18.69 -14.51
CA ALA A 592 2.70 -18.71 -13.14
C ALA A 592 2.31 -19.98 -12.38
N GLU A 593 1.13 -20.53 -12.65
CA GLU A 593 0.66 -21.81 -12.08
C GLU A 593 1.52 -22.96 -12.57
N ASN A 594 1.77 -23.03 -13.88
CA ASN A 594 2.63 -24.06 -14.47
C ASN A 594 4.07 -23.90 -14.00
N ALA A 595 4.57 -22.67 -13.86
CA ALA A 595 5.89 -22.43 -13.29
C ALA A 595 6.06 -23.04 -11.89
N LYS A 596 5.07 -22.94 -11.00
CA LYS A 596 5.14 -23.55 -9.66
C LYS A 596 5.26 -25.08 -9.74
N ILE A 597 4.47 -25.71 -10.61
CA ILE A 597 4.48 -27.16 -10.83
C ILE A 597 5.83 -27.60 -11.41
N GLU A 598 6.30 -26.90 -12.44
CA GLU A 598 7.56 -27.18 -13.13
C GLU A 598 8.78 -26.97 -12.21
N ILE A 599 8.79 -25.94 -11.37
CA ILE A 599 9.84 -25.70 -10.37
C ILE A 599 9.87 -26.82 -9.34
N ALA A 600 8.71 -27.18 -8.78
CA ALA A 600 8.60 -28.24 -7.78
C ALA A 600 9.03 -29.62 -8.32
N TYR A 601 8.94 -29.83 -9.64
CA TYR A 601 9.41 -31.05 -10.29
C TYR A 601 10.93 -31.25 -10.18
N PHE A 602 11.72 -30.16 -10.19
CA PHE A 602 13.18 -30.23 -10.19
C PHE A 602 13.86 -29.70 -8.93
N PHE A 603 13.22 -28.79 -8.19
CA PHE A 603 13.79 -28.14 -7.01
C PHE A 603 12.87 -28.28 -5.81
N ALA A 604 13.39 -28.88 -4.73
CA ALA A 604 12.76 -28.76 -3.43
C ALA A 604 12.78 -27.27 -2.98
N PRO A 605 11.73 -26.76 -2.30
CA PRO A 605 11.65 -25.35 -1.91
C PRO A 605 12.91 -24.84 -1.18
N LYS A 606 13.53 -25.68 -0.34
CA LYS A 606 14.77 -25.37 0.40
C LYS A 606 16.02 -25.17 -0.45
N ASN A 607 15.99 -25.54 -1.73
CA ASN A 607 17.10 -25.41 -2.68
C ASN A 607 16.96 -24.18 -3.59
N VAL A 608 15.99 -23.31 -3.33
CA VAL A 608 15.76 -22.06 -4.08
C VAL A 608 16.02 -20.89 -3.13
N HIS A 609 17.01 -20.05 -3.47
CA HIS A 609 17.47 -18.97 -2.60
C HIS A 609 17.41 -17.63 -3.34
N SER A 610 16.48 -16.76 -2.91
CA SER A 610 16.41 -15.39 -3.42
C SER A 610 17.70 -14.62 -3.11
N ARG A 611 18.09 -13.74 -4.04
CA ARG A 611 19.31 -12.92 -3.95
C ARG A 611 19.02 -11.45 -3.74
#